data_AF-A0A254UY83-F1
#
_entry.id   AF-A0A254UY83-F1
#
_cell.length_a   1.000
_cell.length_b   1.000
_cell.length_c   1.000
_cell.angle_alpha   90.00
_cell.angle_beta   90.00
_cell.angle_gamma   90.00
#
_symmetry.space_group_name_H-M   'P 1'
#
loop_
_entity.id
_entity.type
_entity.pdbx_description
1 polymer ?
#
loop_
_entity_poly.entity_id
_entity_poly.type
_entity_poly.pdbx_seq_one_letter_code
_entity_poly.pdbx_strand_id
1 'polypeptide(L)'
;MVEQVGCVYCRMWNNDLAPIYPKTPEGKTAPLQRVDLHKPFPDDITITGGKPLFTPTFILLQDGVEVARIEGYASEDFFWGLLDQALKKNGADYQPPSN
;
A
#
# COMPACT_ATOMS: atom_id res chain seq x y z
N MET A 1 -2.00 -0.62 -4.11
CA MET A 1 -3.24 -1.18 -3.54
C MET A 1 -3.85 -2.15 -4.53
N VAL A 2 -4.02 -3.39 -4.10
CA VAL A 2 -4.81 -4.42 -4.77
C VAL A 2 -6.24 -4.29 -4.29
N GLU A 3 -7.18 -4.13 -5.21
CA GLU A 3 -8.59 -3.88 -4.92
C GLU A 3 -9.51 -4.73 -5.81
N GLN A 4 -10.80 -4.79 -5.48
CA GLN A 4 -11.82 -5.46 -6.29
C GLN A 4 -13.14 -4.69 -6.23
N VAL A 5 -14.00 -4.88 -7.22
CA VAL A 5 -15.35 -4.30 -7.25
C VAL A 5 -16.15 -4.77 -6.03
N GLY A 6 -16.86 -3.85 -5.38
CA GLY A 6 -17.68 -4.15 -4.21
C GLY A 6 -16.92 -4.15 -2.87
N CYS A 7 -15.60 -3.97 -2.88
CA CYS A 7 -14.79 -3.90 -1.66
C CYS A 7 -15.13 -2.66 -0.81
N VAL A 8 -15.83 -2.87 0.32
CA VAL A 8 -16.20 -1.79 1.26
C VAL A 8 -14.97 -1.10 1.84
N TYR A 9 -13.98 -1.87 2.31
CA TYR A 9 -12.77 -1.33 2.92
C TYR A 9 -11.87 -0.58 1.93
N CYS A 10 -11.87 -0.97 0.66
CA CYS A 10 -11.17 -0.24 -0.40
C CYS A 10 -11.81 1.14 -0.60
N ARG A 11 -13.15 1.21 -0.59
CA ARG A 11 -13.88 2.49 -0.64
C ARG A 11 -13.60 3.36 0.59
N MET A 12 -13.53 2.76 1.79
CA MET A 12 -13.16 3.50 3.00
C MET A 12 -11.76 4.12 2.86
N TRP A 13 -10.74 3.33 2.53
CA TRP A 13 -9.38 3.86 2.32
C TRP A 13 -9.33 4.94 1.22
N ASN A 14 -10.09 4.75 0.13
CA ASN A 14 -10.17 5.73 -0.94
C ASN A 14 -10.84 7.05 -0.52
N ASN A 15 -11.78 7.02 0.42
CA ASN A 15 -12.41 8.23 0.94
C ASN A 15 -11.51 8.95 1.95
N ASP A 16 -10.91 8.18 2.86
CA ASP A 16 -10.18 8.71 4.00
C ASP A 16 -8.77 9.17 3.58
N LEU A 17 -8.00 8.26 2.97
CA LEU A 17 -6.56 8.43 2.81
C LEU A 17 -6.12 8.72 1.39
N ALA A 18 -6.76 8.17 0.36
CA ALA A 18 -6.32 8.39 -1.02
C ALA A 18 -6.15 9.87 -1.44
N PRO A 19 -7.00 10.82 -1.00
CA PRO A 19 -6.85 12.24 -1.37
C PRO A 19 -5.65 12.93 -0.71
N ILE A 20 -5.22 12.42 0.45
CA ILE A 20 -4.10 12.99 1.22
C ILE A 20 -2.79 12.23 1.01
N TYR A 21 -2.84 10.93 0.71
CA TYR A 21 -1.69 10.05 0.54
C TYR A 21 -0.58 10.64 -0.36
N PRO A 22 -0.83 11.09 -1.61
CA PRO A 22 0.23 11.62 -2.47
C PRO A 22 0.83 12.95 -1.96
N LYS A 23 0.22 13.58 -0.96
CA LYS A 23 0.72 14.84 -0.35
C LYS A 23 1.66 14.57 0.82
N THR A 24 1.63 13.37 1.40
CA THR A 24 2.46 13.01 2.56
C THR A 24 3.87 12.60 2.13
N PRO A 25 4.86 12.62 3.05
CA PRO A 25 6.18 12.05 2.79
C PRO A 25 6.10 10.57 2.38
N GLU A 26 5.29 9.77 3.06
CA GLU A 26 5.14 8.33 2.79
C GLU A 26 4.65 8.09 1.36
N GLY A 27 3.62 8.82 0.90
CA GLY A 27 3.10 8.66 -0.45
C GLY A 27 3.98 9.24 -1.55
N LYS A 28 4.89 10.16 -1.22
CA LYS A 28 5.96 10.58 -2.15
C LYS A 28 7.06 9.54 -2.25
N THR A 29 7.41 8.91 -1.14
CA THR A 29 8.42 7.84 -1.07
C THR A 29 7.93 6.55 -1.70
N ALA A 30 6.66 6.20 -1.49
CA ALA A 30 6.00 5.03 -2.08
C ALA A 30 4.73 5.44 -2.83
N PRO A 31 4.83 5.93 -4.08
CA PRO A 31 3.68 6.31 -4.87
C PRO A 31 2.67 5.18 -5.04
N LEU A 32 1.39 5.48 -4.81
CA LEU A 32 0.33 4.48 -4.89
C LEU A 32 0.00 4.12 -6.34
N GLN A 33 0.10 2.83 -6.66
CA GLN A 33 -0.51 2.24 -7.85
C GLN A 33 -1.70 1.37 -7.48
N ARG A 34 -2.68 1.23 -8.39
CA ARG A 34 -3.89 0.41 -8.19
C ARG A 34 -3.91 -0.77 -9.16
N VAL A 35 -4.23 -1.95 -8.64
CA VAL A 35 -4.33 -3.20 -9.41
C VAL A 35 -5.61 -3.92 -9.01
N ASP A 36 -6.32 -4.47 -9.99
CA ASP A 36 -7.49 -5.32 -9.76
C ASP A 36 -7.04 -6.73 -9.35
N LEU A 37 -7.55 -7.25 -8.24
CA LEU A 37 -7.27 -8.58 -7.70
C LEU A 37 -7.42 -9.71 -8.73
N HIS A 38 -8.34 -9.54 -9.69
CA HIS A 38 -8.66 -10.54 -10.70
C HIS A 38 -7.83 -10.40 -11.98
N LYS A 39 -6.97 -9.39 -12.09
CA LYS A 39 -6.11 -9.15 -13.25
C LYS A 39 -4.67 -9.57 -12.95
N PRO A 40 -3.87 -9.90 -13.98
CA PRO A 40 -2.44 -10.09 -13.80
C PRO A 40 -1.78 -8.81 -13.28
N PHE A 41 -0.72 -8.97 -12.50
CA PHE A 41 0.16 -7.85 -12.16
C PHE A 41 0.95 -7.42 -13.41
N PRO A 42 1.37 -6.14 -13.47
CA PRO A 42 2.35 -5.68 -14.45
C PRO A 42 3.59 -6.60 -14.54
N ASP A 43 4.11 -6.79 -15.75
CA ASP A 43 5.20 -7.75 -16.03
C ASP A 43 6.52 -7.41 -15.30
N ASP A 44 6.69 -6.13 -14.92
CA ASP A 44 7.84 -5.63 -14.16
C ASP A 44 7.70 -5.83 -12.63
N ILE A 45 6.61 -6.46 -12.17
CA ILE A 45 6.33 -6.66 -10.76
C ILE A 45 6.43 -8.14 -10.37
N THR A 46 7.26 -8.42 -9.36
CA THR A 46 7.41 -9.76 -8.75
C THR A 46 6.78 -9.80 -7.36
N ILE A 47 5.68 -10.54 -7.23
CA ILE A 47 4.97 -10.75 -5.95
C ILE A 47 5.54 -12.00 -5.27
N THR A 48 6.26 -11.80 -4.17
CA THR A 48 7.02 -12.83 -3.44
C THR A 48 6.19 -13.55 -2.40
N GLY A 49 5.20 -12.88 -1.80
CA GLY A 49 4.31 -13.45 -0.77
C GLY A 49 3.09 -14.18 -1.33
N GLY A 50 3.12 -14.55 -2.61
CA GLY A 50 2.01 -15.21 -3.29
C GLY A 50 0.84 -14.28 -3.63
N LYS A 51 -0.16 -14.84 -4.33
CA LYS A 51 -1.34 -14.10 -4.79
C LYS A 51 -2.09 -13.49 -3.60
N PRO A 52 -2.41 -12.18 -3.64
CA PRO A 52 -3.28 -11.57 -2.63
C PRO A 52 -4.63 -12.28 -2.57
N LEU A 53 -5.17 -12.47 -1.37
CA LEU A 53 -6.48 -13.09 -1.15
C LEU A 53 -7.50 -12.13 -0.54
N PHE A 54 -7.03 -11.03 0.04
CA PHE A 54 -7.85 -10.03 0.73
C PHE A 54 -7.77 -8.69 -0.01
N THR A 55 -8.78 -7.84 0.20
CA THR A 55 -8.82 -6.48 -0.35
C THR A 55 -9.32 -5.48 0.69
N PRO A 56 -8.70 -4.30 0.83
CA PRO A 56 -7.51 -3.87 0.10
C PRO A 56 -6.25 -4.59 0.62
N THR A 57 -5.31 -4.91 -0.28
CA THR A 57 -3.94 -5.29 0.11
C THR A 57 -2.97 -4.25 -0.44
N PHE A 58 -2.09 -3.72 0.40
CA PHE A 58 -1.05 -2.79 0.01
C PHE A 58 0.26 -3.54 -0.06
N ILE A 59 0.84 -3.63 -1.26
CA ILE A 59 2.13 -4.29 -1.48
C ILE A 59 3.16 -3.18 -1.67
N LEU A 60 4.20 -3.21 -0.84
CA LEU A 60 5.37 -2.34 -0.99
C LEU A 60 6.36 -3.03 -1.90
N LEU A 61 6.77 -2.32 -2.94
CA LEU A 61 7.72 -2.79 -3.93
C LEU A 61 9.04 -2.01 -3.79
N GLN A 62 10.15 -2.71 -3.96
CA GLN A 62 11.48 -2.14 -4.15
C GLN A 62 12.05 -2.75 -5.43
N ASP A 63 12.39 -1.90 -6.40
CA ASP A 63 12.88 -2.33 -7.72
C ASP A 63 11.99 -3.39 -8.40
N GLY A 64 10.67 -3.21 -8.29
CA GLY A 64 9.67 -4.12 -8.84
C GLY A 64 9.42 -5.39 -8.01
N VAL A 65 10.16 -5.62 -6.92
CA VAL A 65 10.02 -6.82 -6.08
C VAL A 65 9.28 -6.51 -4.80
N GLU A 66 8.32 -7.35 -4.44
CA GLU A 66 7.62 -7.26 -3.15
C GLU A 66 8.59 -7.45 -1.97
N VAL A 67 8.59 -6.45 -1.07
CA VAL A 67 9.38 -6.43 0.16
C VAL A 67 8.53 -6.39 1.44
N ALA A 68 7.28 -5.95 1.35
CA ALA A 68 6.33 -5.96 2.46
C ALA A 68 4.89 -5.91 1.94
N ARG A 69 3.94 -6.31 2.80
CA ARG A 69 2.51 -6.13 2.54
C ARG A 69 1.72 -5.77 3.78
N ILE A 70 0.60 -5.06 3.58
CA ILE A 70 -0.41 -4.75 4.58
C ILE A 70 -1.74 -5.27 4.03
N GLU A 71 -2.41 -6.15 4.79
CA GLU A 71 -3.68 -6.74 4.38
C GLU A 71 -4.83 -6.13 5.19
N GLY A 72 -5.80 -5.56 4.48
CA GLY A 72 -6.94 -4.87 5.05
C GLY A 72 -6.71 -3.39 5.34
N TYR A 73 -7.78 -2.74 5.79
CA TYR A 73 -7.77 -1.35 6.26
C TYR A 73 -8.82 -1.22 7.37
N ALA A 74 -8.35 -1.02 8.61
CA ALA A 74 -9.21 -0.93 9.80
C ALA A 74 -9.35 0.50 10.32
N SER A 75 -8.25 1.26 10.34
CA SER A 75 -8.23 2.70 10.64
C SER A 75 -7.02 3.38 9.99
N GLU A 76 -7.04 4.71 9.97
CA GLU A 76 -5.93 5.54 9.48
C GLU A 76 -4.65 5.32 10.29
N ASP A 77 -4.72 5.40 11.62
CA ASP A 77 -3.56 5.27 12.51
C ASP A 77 -2.83 3.93 12.32
N PHE A 78 -3.59 2.83 12.20
CA PHE A 78 -3.00 1.51 11.95
C PHE A 78 -2.33 1.44 10.59
N PHE A 79 -2.95 2.00 9.55
CA PHE A 79 -2.37 2.02 8.21
C PHE A 79 -1.04 2.78 8.19
N TRP A 80 -1.02 3.99 8.76
CA TRP A 80 0.18 4.82 8.80
C TRP A 80 1.31 4.18 9.61
N GLY A 81 0.99 3.60 10.78
CA GLY A 81 2.00 2.91 11.59
C GLY A 81 2.61 1.68 10.89
N LEU A 82 1.80 0.89 10.20
CA LEU A 82 2.29 -0.28 9.46
C LEU A 82 3.10 0.13 8.22
N LEU A 83 2.67 1.17 7.51
CA LEU A 83 3.41 1.71 6.37
C LEU A 83 4.76 2.28 6.81
N ASP A 84 4.81 3.02 7.91
CA ASP A 84 6.04 3.60 8.46
C ASP A 84 7.06 2.52 8.82
N GLN A 85 6.61 1.47 9.50
CA GLN A 85 7.45 0.32 9.82
C GLN A 85 7.97 -0.38 8.55
N ALA A 86 7.10 -0.60 7.56
CA ALA A 86 7.48 -1.26 6.31
C ALA A 86 8.51 -0.44 5.51
N LEU A 87 8.33 0.88 5.43
CA LEU A 87 9.26 1.77 4.73
C LEU A 87 10.63 1.80 5.43
N LYS A 88 10.67 2.00 6.75
CA LYS A 88 11.93 2.03 7.52
C LYS A 88 12.69 0.72 7.46
N LYS A 89 12.00 -0.41 7.59
CA LYS A 89 12.61 -1.74 7.52
C LYS A 89 13.25 -2.03 6.16
N ASN A 90 12.74 -1.42 5.09
CA ASN A 90 13.24 -1.59 3.73
C ASN A 90 14.10 -0.40 3.28
N GLY A 91 14.66 0.37 4.22
CA GLY A 91 15.71 1.35 3.95
C GLY A 91 15.24 2.65 3.29
N ALA A 92 13.94 2.95 3.34
CA ALA A 92 13.43 4.23 2.86
C ALA A 92 13.92 5.36 3.78
N ASP A 93 14.72 6.28 3.22
CA ASP A 93 15.12 7.51 3.90
C ASP A 93 14.07 8.59 3.60
N TYR A 94 13.07 8.69 4.49
CA TYR A 94 12.07 9.77 4.44
C TYR A 94 11.86 10.32 5.85
N GLN A 95 11.60 11.63 5.95
CA GLN A 95 11.24 12.25 7.21
C GLN A 95 9.75 12.01 7.48
N PRO A 96 9.36 11.21 8.48
CA PRO A 96 7.96 11.16 8.89
C PRO A 96 7.57 12.53 9.44
N PRO A 97 6.29 12.96 9.30
CA PRO A 97 5.83 14.17 9.94
C PRO A 97 6.09 14.08 11.46
N SER A 98 6.73 15.10 12.01
CA SER A 98 6.93 15.24 13.45
C SER A 98 5.57 15.40 14.12
N ASN A 99 5.22 14.47 15.02
CA ASN A 99 4.07 14.57 15.91
C ASN A 99 4.10 15.86 16.75
#